data_AF-A0A524LE45-F1
#
_entry.id   AF-A0A524LE45-F1
#
_cell.length_a   1.000
_cell.length_b   1.000
_cell.length_c   1.000
_cell.angle_alpha   90.00
_cell.angle_beta   90.00
_cell.angle_gamma   90.00
#
_symmetry.space_group_name_H-M   'P 1'
#
loop_
_entity.id
_entity.type
_entity.pdbx_description
1 polymer ?
#
loop_
_entity_poly.entity_id
_entity_poly.type
_entity_poly.pdbx_seq_one_letter_code
_entity_poly.pdbx_strand_id
1 'polypeptide(L)'
;MTPIDDNETPDDFTDELDEITEEVEEEDFDIDVEIKRKRRSRVGRRRTTGKEYGTLMSFIAWMAFTIIWLFFFASGYGIIENIAVVFVAFLIVGAASALVWIPRREGLKTKASAISGIGWLVFLILWIVFGQRYFGLYENIGIALASLLVVGLVNMLLHVPTHGEEGGARISGFGGIIWLIFIVLWLPFSNNFAVSVYYITFYQNLAIIIGSFLLMTFIVIAPWFGKMQISVNTSVSVGNRPKATLGLFWGWLVFLVVWLWFIADAYTVNQNIAAVLLSFAVFCGIVMASWLPWARKRGEGPESWFSIGLAFTWVILLTVWFWFFADSFNDYQNFAVFLVSLLVMAAIAAGSQWKSIRDFEAMDWTD
;
A
#
# COMPACT_ATOMS: atom_id res chain seq x y z
N MET A 1 34.97 56.77 2.28
CA MET A 1 34.10 56.89 3.45
C MET A 1 33.01 57.88 3.11
N THR A 2 31.83 57.35 2.83
CA THR A 2 30.56 58.06 2.59
C THR A 2 29.53 57.25 3.37
N PRO A 3 28.66 57.88 4.16
CA PRO A 3 27.77 57.18 5.08
C PRO A 3 26.65 56.49 4.27
N ILE A 4 26.37 55.23 4.63
CA ILE A 4 25.19 54.50 4.19
C ILE A 4 24.07 54.96 5.12
N ASP A 5 23.08 55.62 4.53
CA ASP A 5 21.88 56.11 5.19
C ASP A 5 20.85 54.97 5.23
N ASP A 6 20.51 54.55 6.43
CA ASP A 6 19.51 53.53 6.76
C ASP A 6 18.16 54.23 6.97
N ASN A 7 17.33 54.40 5.92
CA ASN A 7 15.87 54.47 6.08
C ASN A 7 15.12 54.51 4.74
N GLU A 8 14.84 53.35 4.15
CA GLU A 8 13.70 53.21 3.24
C GLU A 8 12.92 51.96 3.67
N THR A 9 11.93 52.18 4.53
CA THR A 9 10.78 51.29 4.71
C THR A 9 10.00 51.27 3.39
N PRO A 10 9.77 50.10 2.75
CA PRO A 10 8.83 50.01 1.66
C PRO A 10 7.41 50.02 2.22
N ASP A 11 6.93 51.20 2.60
CA ASP A 11 5.52 51.51 2.78
C ASP A 11 4.93 51.86 1.41
N ASP A 12 4.78 50.88 0.52
CA ASP A 12 3.85 51.01 -0.60
C ASP A 12 3.53 49.65 -1.24
N PHE A 13 2.57 48.94 -0.67
CA PHE A 13 1.95 47.76 -1.27
C PHE A 13 0.43 47.81 -1.04
N THR A 14 -0.17 48.98 -1.19
CA THR A 14 -1.63 49.17 -1.06
C THR A 14 -2.35 49.55 -2.35
N ASP A 15 -1.63 49.80 -3.46
CA ASP A 15 -2.26 50.36 -4.67
C ASP A 15 -2.37 49.39 -5.87
N GLU A 16 -2.18 48.08 -5.69
CA GLU A 16 -2.28 47.08 -6.78
C GLU A 16 -3.29 45.94 -6.49
N LEU A 17 -4.30 46.19 -5.64
CA LEU A 17 -5.41 45.25 -5.38
C LEU A 17 -6.77 45.70 -5.96
N ASP A 18 -6.83 46.84 -6.66
CA ASP A 18 -8.08 47.43 -7.15
C ASP A 18 -8.34 47.26 -8.66
N GLU A 19 -7.52 46.50 -9.40
CA GLU A 19 -7.71 46.29 -10.86
C GLU A 19 -7.69 44.82 -11.28
N ILE A 20 -8.30 43.94 -10.48
CA ILE A 20 -8.84 42.64 -10.96
C ILE A 20 -10.24 42.42 -10.35
N THR A 21 -11.09 43.44 -10.40
CA THR A 21 -12.51 43.20 -10.67
C THR A 21 -12.65 43.13 -12.18
N GLU A 22 -12.12 42.04 -12.76
CA GLU A 22 -12.56 41.61 -14.06
C GLU A 22 -14.06 41.35 -13.88
N GLU A 23 -14.88 42.22 -14.46
CA GLU A 23 -16.32 42.02 -14.61
C GLU A 23 -16.49 40.62 -15.17
N VAL A 24 -16.71 39.65 -14.28
CA VAL A 24 -17.39 38.42 -14.61
C VAL A 24 -18.77 38.91 -15.00
N GLU A 25 -18.93 39.27 -16.28
CA GLU A 25 -20.23 39.33 -16.93
C GLU A 25 -20.91 38.04 -16.48
N GLU A 26 -21.87 38.18 -15.56
CA GLU A 26 -22.77 37.11 -15.22
C GLU A 26 -23.46 36.79 -16.55
N GLU A 27 -22.92 35.83 -17.29
CA GLU A 27 -23.58 35.22 -18.44
C GLU A 27 -24.91 34.75 -17.87
N ASP A 28 -25.93 35.59 -18.08
CA ASP A 28 -27.29 35.42 -17.65
C ASP A 28 -27.64 33.98 -18.03
N PHE A 29 -27.68 33.10 -17.02
CA PHE A 29 -27.75 31.67 -17.23
C PHE A 29 -29.12 31.43 -17.85
N ASP A 30 -29.20 31.44 -19.17
CA ASP A 30 -30.45 31.44 -19.91
C ASP A 30 -31.09 30.07 -19.71
N ILE A 31 -31.90 29.99 -18.66
CA ILE A 31 -32.63 28.81 -18.23
C ILE A 31 -33.46 28.29 -19.41
N ASP A 32 -33.91 29.14 -20.33
CA ASP A 32 -34.65 28.73 -21.52
C ASP A 32 -33.76 28.10 -22.60
N VAL A 33 -32.49 28.51 -22.72
CA VAL A 33 -31.49 27.82 -23.56
C VAL A 33 -31.10 26.47 -22.97
N GLU A 34 -30.89 26.37 -21.65
CA GLU A 34 -30.61 25.12 -20.93
C GLU A 34 -31.82 24.15 -21.00
N ILE A 35 -33.05 24.67 -20.87
CA ILE A 35 -34.31 23.91 -21.02
C ILE A 35 -34.52 23.48 -22.48
N LYS A 36 -34.23 24.34 -23.48
CA LYS A 36 -34.30 23.95 -24.91
C LYS A 36 -33.23 22.91 -25.26
N ARG A 37 -32.02 23.00 -24.69
CA ARG A 37 -30.95 22.01 -24.85
C ARG A 37 -31.35 20.67 -24.20
N LYS A 38 -31.97 20.69 -23.02
CA LYS A 38 -32.56 19.50 -22.36
C LYS A 38 -33.79 18.94 -23.09
N ARG A 39 -34.61 19.76 -23.74
CA ARG A 39 -35.74 19.29 -24.58
C ARG A 39 -35.26 18.64 -25.88
N ARG A 40 -34.27 19.23 -26.56
CA ARG A 40 -33.67 18.60 -27.76
C ARG A 40 -32.92 17.31 -27.44
N SER A 41 -32.33 17.16 -26.25
CA SER A 41 -31.67 15.90 -25.86
C SER A 41 -32.65 14.76 -25.49
N ARG A 42 -33.92 15.06 -25.18
CA ARG A 42 -34.96 14.06 -24.86
C ARG A 42 -35.72 13.50 -26.07
N VAL A 43 -35.61 14.11 -27.25
CA VAL A 43 -36.42 13.75 -28.44
C VAL A 43 -35.84 12.56 -29.24
N GLY A 44 -34.69 12.00 -28.84
CA GLY A 44 -34.04 10.89 -29.54
C GLY A 44 -34.01 9.56 -28.81
N ARG A 45 -34.97 9.24 -27.92
CA ARG A 45 -35.02 7.91 -27.25
C ARG A 45 -35.57 6.85 -28.22
N ARG A 46 -34.84 6.57 -29.30
CA ARG A 46 -35.09 5.39 -30.16
C ARG A 46 -35.08 4.16 -29.25
N ARG A 47 -36.23 3.49 -29.13
CA ARG A 47 -36.37 2.20 -28.46
C ARG A 47 -35.29 1.25 -29.00
N THR A 48 -34.45 0.75 -28.12
CA THR A 48 -33.35 -0.16 -28.46
C THR A 48 -33.87 -1.59 -28.60
N THR A 49 -34.81 -1.83 -29.50
CA THR A 49 -35.36 -3.18 -29.76
C THR A 49 -34.26 -4.20 -30.03
N GLY A 50 -33.19 -3.78 -30.72
CA GLY A 50 -32.03 -4.65 -30.99
C GLY A 50 -31.26 -5.14 -29.74
N LYS A 51 -31.29 -4.42 -28.61
CA LYS A 51 -30.62 -4.87 -27.37
C LYS A 51 -31.41 -6.00 -26.70
N GLU A 52 -32.73 -5.91 -26.71
CA GLU A 52 -33.64 -6.90 -26.14
C GLU A 52 -33.54 -8.23 -26.89
N TYR A 53 -33.51 -8.19 -28.23
CA TYR A 53 -33.27 -9.39 -29.06
C TYR A 53 -31.87 -9.98 -28.84
N GLY A 54 -30.86 -9.13 -28.63
CA GLY A 54 -29.49 -9.58 -28.33
C GLY A 54 -29.42 -10.39 -27.03
N THR A 55 -30.04 -9.91 -25.95
CA THR A 55 -30.12 -10.67 -24.69
C THR A 55 -30.89 -11.97 -24.83
N LEU A 56 -32.02 -11.94 -25.53
CA LEU A 56 -32.84 -13.12 -25.75
C LEU A 56 -32.06 -14.20 -26.52
N MET A 57 -31.39 -13.83 -27.61
CA MET A 57 -30.57 -14.76 -28.40
C MET A 57 -29.39 -15.31 -27.61
N SER A 58 -28.76 -14.49 -26.78
CA SER A 58 -27.65 -14.94 -25.92
C SER A 58 -28.10 -15.98 -24.89
N PHE A 59 -29.31 -15.82 -24.31
CA PHE A 59 -29.90 -16.79 -23.40
C PHE A 59 -30.27 -18.10 -24.11
N ILE A 60 -30.85 -18.02 -25.31
CA ILE A 60 -31.15 -19.19 -26.15
C ILE A 60 -29.86 -19.95 -26.49
N ALA A 61 -28.79 -19.24 -26.86
CA ALA A 61 -27.49 -19.84 -27.16
C ALA A 61 -26.89 -20.57 -25.94
N TRP A 62 -26.98 -19.98 -24.75
CA TRP A 62 -26.55 -20.62 -23.51
C TRP A 62 -27.37 -21.89 -23.18
N MET A 63 -28.69 -21.83 -23.32
CA MET A 63 -29.57 -23.00 -23.11
C MET A 63 -29.24 -24.12 -24.11
N ALA A 64 -29.06 -23.80 -25.39
CA ALA A 64 -28.70 -24.76 -26.42
C ALA A 64 -27.34 -25.42 -26.13
N PHE A 65 -26.33 -24.63 -25.76
CA PHE A 65 -25.03 -25.13 -25.34
C PHE A 65 -25.16 -26.07 -24.12
N THR A 66 -25.91 -25.67 -23.10
CA THR A 66 -26.11 -26.46 -21.87
C THR A 66 -26.74 -27.82 -22.18
N ILE A 67 -27.76 -27.86 -23.05
CA ILE A 67 -28.40 -29.10 -23.48
C ILE A 67 -27.38 -29.99 -24.23
N ILE A 68 -26.66 -29.42 -25.21
CA ILE A 68 -25.65 -30.17 -25.99
C ILE A 68 -24.56 -30.73 -25.07
N TRP A 69 -24.05 -29.92 -24.14
CA TRP A 69 -23.03 -30.34 -23.17
C TRP A 69 -23.51 -31.53 -22.32
N LEU A 70 -24.69 -31.41 -21.72
CA LEU A 70 -25.26 -32.43 -20.84
C LEU A 70 -25.54 -33.75 -21.56
N PHE A 71 -25.93 -33.72 -22.84
CA PHE A 71 -26.22 -34.93 -23.61
C PHE A 71 -24.97 -35.62 -24.17
N PHE A 72 -23.98 -34.87 -24.62
CA PHE A 72 -22.87 -35.43 -25.41
C PHE A 72 -21.54 -35.49 -24.66
N PHE A 73 -21.31 -34.60 -23.69
CA PHE A 73 -20.00 -34.42 -23.07
C PHE A 73 -19.99 -34.74 -21.58
N ALA A 74 -21.14 -34.64 -20.89
CA ALA A 74 -21.19 -34.75 -19.44
C ALA A 74 -20.86 -36.15 -18.89
N SER A 75 -20.99 -37.21 -19.68
CA SER A 75 -20.77 -38.60 -19.22
C SER A 75 -19.34 -38.90 -18.78
N GLY A 76 -18.36 -38.12 -19.24
CA GLY A 76 -16.95 -38.24 -18.84
C GLY A 76 -16.56 -37.43 -17.60
N TYR A 77 -17.48 -36.67 -17.00
CA TYR A 77 -17.19 -35.73 -15.92
C TYR A 77 -18.09 -35.96 -14.70
N GLY A 78 -17.62 -35.61 -13.51
CA GLY A 78 -18.43 -35.65 -12.30
C GLY A 78 -19.53 -34.58 -12.28
N ILE A 79 -20.46 -34.71 -11.32
CA ILE A 79 -21.60 -33.78 -11.19
C ILE A 79 -21.13 -32.35 -10.95
N ILE A 80 -20.11 -32.15 -10.11
CA ILE A 80 -19.56 -30.83 -9.77
C ILE A 80 -18.91 -30.20 -11.00
N GLU A 81 -18.15 -30.98 -11.76
CA GLU A 81 -17.49 -30.55 -12.99
C GLU A 81 -18.50 -30.11 -14.04
N ASN A 82 -19.58 -30.88 -14.21
CA ASN A 82 -20.65 -30.54 -15.14
C ASN A 82 -21.42 -29.27 -14.73
N ILE A 83 -21.74 -29.11 -13.45
CA ILE A 83 -22.38 -27.90 -12.93
C ILE A 83 -21.51 -26.67 -13.23
N ALA A 84 -20.21 -26.76 -13.01
CA ALA A 84 -19.29 -25.66 -13.25
C ALA A 84 -19.20 -25.24 -14.71
N VAL A 85 -19.18 -26.18 -15.65
CA VAL A 85 -19.18 -25.85 -17.08
C VAL A 85 -20.43 -25.08 -17.46
N VAL A 86 -21.59 -25.45 -16.92
CA VAL A 86 -22.86 -24.72 -17.14
C VAL A 86 -22.80 -23.30 -16.57
N PHE A 87 -22.26 -23.13 -15.35
CA PHE A 87 -22.09 -21.81 -14.74
C PHE A 87 -21.06 -20.94 -15.49
N VAL A 88 -19.94 -21.50 -15.95
CA VAL A 88 -18.95 -20.78 -16.77
C VAL A 88 -19.58 -20.30 -18.07
N ALA A 89 -20.32 -21.16 -18.77
CA ALA A 89 -21.03 -20.77 -19.97
C ALA A 89 -22.05 -19.66 -19.70
N PHE A 90 -22.77 -19.72 -18.56
CA PHE A 90 -23.71 -18.68 -18.16
C PHE A 90 -23.01 -17.34 -17.93
N LEU A 91 -21.87 -17.35 -17.23
CA LEU A 91 -21.07 -16.15 -17.01
C LEU A 91 -20.53 -15.56 -18.31
N ILE A 92 -20.06 -16.38 -19.25
CA ILE A 92 -19.59 -15.91 -20.57
C ILE A 92 -20.72 -15.18 -21.31
N VAL A 93 -21.93 -15.74 -21.30
CA VAL A 93 -23.11 -15.09 -21.89
C VAL A 93 -23.50 -13.82 -21.12
N GLY A 94 -23.38 -13.83 -19.79
CA GLY A 94 -23.52 -12.65 -18.95
C GLY A 94 -22.53 -11.53 -19.33
N ALA A 95 -21.27 -11.87 -19.58
CA ALA A 95 -20.25 -10.93 -20.07
C ALA A 95 -20.57 -10.34 -21.44
N ALA A 96 -20.91 -11.20 -22.40
CA ALA A 96 -21.32 -10.75 -23.72
C ALA A 96 -22.54 -9.82 -23.64
N SER A 97 -23.49 -10.13 -22.76
CA SER A 97 -24.67 -9.30 -22.51
C SER A 97 -24.30 -7.97 -21.86
N ALA A 98 -23.48 -7.96 -20.82
CA ALA A 98 -23.02 -6.74 -20.15
C ALA A 98 -22.36 -5.77 -21.17
N LEU A 99 -21.56 -6.29 -22.10
CA LEU A 99 -20.92 -5.49 -23.15
C LEU A 99 -21.91 -4.77 -24.09
N VAL A 100 -23.04 -5.41 -24.37
CA VAL A 100 -24.14 -4.86 -25.20
C VAL A 100 -24.92 -3.80 -24.44
N TRP A 101 -25.08 -3.97 -23.11
CA TRP A 101 -25.85 -3.06 -22.28
C TRP A 101 -25.10 -1.80 -21.90
N ILE A 102 -23.78 -1.88 -21.64
CA ILE A 102 -22.95 -0.72 -21.29
C ILE A 102 -23.07 0.35 -22.39
N PRO A 103 -23.57 1.56 -22.07
CA PRO A 103 -23.73 2.65 -23.02
C PRO A 103 -22.44 2.93 -23.78
N ARG A 104 -22.52 3.16 -25.09
CA ARG A 104 -21.35 3.51 -25.92
C ARG A 104 -20.62 4.77 -25.42
N ARG A 105 -21.29 5.61 -24.62
CA ARG A 105 -20.73 6.84 -24.04
C ARG A 105 -19.80 6.60 -22.85
N GLU A 106 -19.87 5.47 -22.16
CA GLU A 106 -19.08 5.19 -20.94
C GLU A 106 -17.61 4.79 -21.24
N GLY A 107 -17.17 4.88 -22.50
CA GLY A 107 -15.79 4.63 -22.91
C GLY A 107 -15.39 3.15 -22.90
N LEU A 108 -14.25 2.84 -23.53
CA LEU A 108 -13.71 1.48 -23.60
C LEU A 108 -13.28 0.94 -22.23
N LYS A 109 -12.88 1.84 -21.31
CA LYS A 109 -12.35 1.51 -19.97
C LYS A 109 -13.39 0.80 -19.10
N THR A 110 -14.60 1.34 -19.02
CA THR A 110 -15.71 0.77 -18.24
C THR A 110 -16.09 -0.63 -18.74
N LYS A 111 -16.10 -0.82 -20.07
CA LYS A 111 -16.33 -2.12 -20.70
C LYS A 111 -15.26 -3.14 -20.36
N ALA A 112 -13.99 -2.74 -20.45
CA ALA A 112 -12.86 -3.59 -20.10
C ALA A 112 -12.89 -3.99 -18.61
N SER A 113 -13.30 -3.08 -17.71
CA SER A 113 -13.46 -3.38 -16.28
C SER A 113 -14.56 -4.40 -16.01
N ALA A 114 -15.71 -4.30 -16.69
CA ALA A 114 -16.79 -5.27 -16.58
C ALA A 114 -16.38 -6.64 -17.10
N ILE A 115 -15.69 -6.70 -18.26
CA ILE A 115 -15.15 -7.95 -18.81
C ILE A 115 -14.15 -8.58 -17.82
N SER A 116 -13.25 -7.77 -17.27
CA SER A 116 -12.23 -8.19 -16.30
C SER A 116 -12.86 -8.88 -15.07
N GLY A 117 -13.90 -8.27 -14.47
CA GLY A 117 -14.62 -8.87 -13.34
C GLY A 117 -15.33 -10.18 -13.68
N ILE A 118 -15.92 -10.30 -14.88
CA ILE A 118 -16.59 -11.53 -15.29
C ILE A 118 -15.58 -12.62 -15.65
N GLY A 119 -14.48 -12.25 -16.30
CA GLY A 119 -13.36 -13.16 -16.57
C GLY A 119 -12.77 -13.75 -15.28
N TRP A 120 -12.70 -12.95 -14.22
CA TRP A 120 -12.29 -13.40 -12.89
C TRP A 120 -13.26 -14.42 -12.29
N LEU A 121 -14.57 -14.18 -12.37
CA LEU A 121 -15.57 -15.15 -11.91
C LEU A 121 -15.47 -16.47 -12.68
N VAL A 122 -15.29 -16.40 -14.01
CA VAL A 122 -15.06 -17.60 -14.84
C VAL A 122 -13.81 -18.34 -14.37
N PHE A 123 -12.71 -17.61 -14.14
CA PHE A 123 -11.48 -18.19 -13.60
C PHE A 123 -11.72 -18.88 -12.25
N LEU A 124 -12.41 -18.24 -11.30
CA LEU A 124 -12.69 -18.82 -9.99
C LEU A 124 -13.52 -20.10 -10.08
N ILE A 125 -14.54 -20.14 -10.93
CA ILE A 125 -15.35 -21.35 -11.11
C ILE A 125 -14.51 -22.48 -11.70
N LEU A 126 -13.72 -22.20 -12.74
CA LEU A 126 -12.80 -23.18 -13.32
C LEU A 126 -11.76 -23.64 -12.29
N TRP A 127 -11.22 -22.71 -11.51
CA TRP A 127 -10.22 -23.01 -10.48
C TRP A 127 -10.79 -23.91 -9.38
N ILE A 128 -11.96 -23.56 -8.83
CA ILE A 128 -12.62 -24.37 -7.79
C ILE A 128 -12.88 -25.78 -8.32
N VAL A 129 -13.21 -25.94 -9.60
CA VAL A 129 -13.64 -27.25 -10.10
C VAL A 129 -12.48 -28.13 -10.52
N PHE A 130 -11.52 -27.55 -11.22
CA PHE A 130 -10.41 -28.30 -11.80
C PHE A 130 -9.12 -28.15 -10.99
N GLY A 131 -8.85 -26.94 -10.49
CA GLY A 131 -7.62 -26.61 -9.78
C GLY A 131 -7.61 -27.06 -8.33
N GLN A 132 -8.71 -26.89 -7.59
CA GLN A 132 -8.67 -26.94 -6.12
C GLN A 132 -8.13 -28.25 -5.54
N ARG A 133 -8.35 -29.37 -6.24
CA ARG A 133 -7.97 -30.71 -5.78
C ARG A 133 -6.46 -30.93 -5.68
N TYR A 134 -5.68 -30.10 -6.38
CA TYR A 134 -4.22 -30.19 -6.42
C TYR A 134 -3.53 -29.34 -5.34
N PHE A 135 -4.28 -28.54 -4.60
CA PHE A 135 -3.74 -27.54 -3.68
C PHE A 135 -4.44 -27.63 -2.33
N GLY A 136 -3.74 -27.30 -1.25
CA GLY A 136 -4.33 -27.19 0.08
C GLY A 136 -5.28 -25.99 0.19
N LEU A 137 -5.94 -25.88 1.33
CA LEU A 137 -6.91 -24.80 1.58
C LEU A 137 -6.26 -23.41 1.48
N TYR A 138 -5.07 -23.25 2.07
CA TYR A 138 -4.38 -21.96 2.11
C TYR A 138 -3.85 -21.54 0.74
N GLU A 139 -3.33 -22.47 -0.05
CA GLU A 139 -2.90 -22.24 -1.42
C GLU A 139 -4.09 -21.82 -2.30
N ASN A 140 -5.23 -22.49 -2.16
CA ASN A 140 -6.44 -22.13 -2.89
C ASN A 140 -6.96 -20.73 -2.53
N ILE A 141 -6.94 -20.36 -1.24
CA ILE A 141 -7.28 -18.99 -0.81
C ILE A 141 -6.28 -17.98 -1.40
N GLY A 142 -4.98 -18.31 -1.37
CA GLY A 142 -3.93 -17.49 -1.97
C GLY A 142 -4.16 -17.25 -3.46
N ILE A 143 -4.46 -18.29 -4.23
CA ILE A 143 -4.73 -18.18 -5.68
C ILE A 143 -5.98 -17.34 -5.95
N ALA A 144 -7.05 -17.52 -5.17
CA ALA A 144 -8.25 -16.71 -5.30
C ALA A 144 -7.97 -15.22 -5.04
N LEU A 145 -7.24 -14.89 -3.98
CA LEU A 145 -6.86 -13.52 -3.64
C LEU A 145 -5.89 -12.92 -4.67
N ALA A 146 -4.90 -13.69 -5.13
CA ALA A 146 -3.94 -13.26 -6.14
C ALA A 146 -4.63 -12.93 -7.48
N SER A 147 -5.57 -13.77 -7.91
CA SER A 147 -6.35 -13.52 -9.13
C SER A 147 -7.22 -12.26 -9.03
N LEU A 148 -7.77 -11.96 -7.84
CA LEU A 148 -8.52 -10.73 -7.58
C LEU A 148 -7.60 -9.51 -7.65
N LEU A 149 -6.38 -9.61 -7.12
CA LEU A 149 -5.38 -8.54 -7.24
C LEU A 149 -4.94 -8.32 -8.69
N VAL A 150 -4.83 -9.36 -9.51
CA VAL A 150 -4.57 -9.22 -10.96
C VAL A 150 -5.68 -8.43 -11.64
N VAL A 151 -6.95 -8.70 -11.29
CA VAL A 151 -8.11 -7.95 -11.81
C VAL A 151 -8.06 -6.49 -11.35
N GLY A 152 -7.73 -6.25 -10.08
CA GLY A 152 -7.47 -4.93 -9.54
C GLY A 152 -6.37 -4.19 -10.29
N LEU A 153 -5.28 -4.89 -10.64
CA LEU A 153 -4.17 -4.37 -11.42
C LEU A 153 -4.61 -3.93 -12.83
N VAL A 154 -5.32 -4.80 -13.54
CA VAL A 154 -5.85 -4.49 -14.88
C VAL A 154 -6.77 -3.27 -14.80
N ASN A 155 -7.69 -3.23 -13.83
CA ASN A 155 -8.62 -2.12 -13.67
C ASN A 155 -7.90 -0.81 -13.30
N MET A 156 -6.90 -0.88 -12.42
CA MET A 156 -6.07 0.28 -12.09
C MET A 156 -5.33 0.80 -13.32
N LEU A 157 -4.68 -0.08 -14.09
CA LEU A 157 -3.97 0.30 -15.31
C LEU A 157 -4.88 0.92 -16.38
N LEU A 158 -6.16 0.53 -16.43
CA LEU A 158 -7.15 1.11 -17.33
C LEU A 158 -7.59 2.51 -16.90
N HIS A 159 -7.81 2.73 -15.61
CA HIS A 159 -8.40 3.96 -15.10
C HIS A 159 -7.35 5.04 -14.81
N VAL A 160 -6.19 4.67 -14.28
CA VAL A 160 -5.12 5.62 -13.96
C VAL A 160 -4.49 6.14 -15.25
N PRO A 161 -4.48 7.47 -15.48
CA PRO A 161 -3.91 8.05 -16.69
C PRO A 161 -2.40 7.78 -16.81
N THR A 162 -1.94 7.71 -18.06
CA THR A 162 -0.54 7.43 -18.41
C THR A 162 0.34 8.66 -18.45
N HIS A 163 -0.24 9.86 -18.51
CA HIS A 163 0.48 11.10 -18.79
C HIS A 163 0.42 12.07 -17.61
N GLY A 164 1.44 12.92 -17.50
CA GLY A 164 1.52 13.95 -16.47
C GLY A 164 2.03 13.44 -15.12
N GLU A 165 1.74 14.18 -14.06
CA GLU A 165 2.17 13.86 -12.70
C GLU A 165 1.60 12.54 -12.16
N GLU A 166 0.52 12.06 -12.78
CA GLU A 166 -0.21 10.83 -12.44
C GLU A 166 0.53 9.55 -12.91
N GLY A 167 1.51 9.66 -13.81
CA GLY A 167 2.30 8.51 -14.26
C GLY A 167 3.10 7.84 -13.14
N GLY A 168 3.57 8.63 -12.16
CA GLY A 168 4.25 8.11 -10.97
C GLY A 168 3.32 7.32 -10.06
N ALA A 169 2.07 7.79 -9.89
CA ALA A 169 1.04 7.08 -9.13
C ALA A 169 0.69 5.73 -9.79
N ARG A 170 0.67 5.66 -11.12
CA ARG A 170 0.42 4.42 -11.87
C ARG A 170 1.52 3.38 -11.65
N ILE A 171 2.79 3.77 -11.77
CA ILE A 171 3.93 2.87 -11.55
C ILE A 171 3.96 2.39 -10.09
N SER A 172 3.71 3.31 -9.16
CA SER A 172 3.62 3.01 -7.73
C SER A 172 2.50 2.01 -7.41
N GLY A 173 1.28 2.28 -7.87
CA GLY A 173 0.16 1.37 -7.69
C GLY A 173 0.43 0.00 -8.33
N PHE A 174 1.08 -0.03 -9.50
CA PHE A 174 1.41 -1.27 -10.20
C PHE A 174 2.41 -2.11 -9.41
N GLY A 175 3.49 -1.48 -8.92
CA GLY A 175 4.50 -2.14 -8.09
C GLY A 175 3.90 -2.68 -6.79
N GLY A 176 3.06 -1.90 -6.12
CA GLY A 176 2.38 -2.31 -4.88
C GLY A 176 1.46 -3.52 -5.09
N ILE A 177 0.64 -3.51 -6.15
CA ILE A 177 -0.27 -4.63 -6.44
C ILE A 177 0.50 -5.89 -6.87
N ILE A 178 1.55 -5.77 -7.69
CA ILE A 178 2.39 -6.94 -8.06
C ILE A 178 3.04 -7.55 -6.83
N TRP A 179 3.55 -6.72 -5.92
CA TRP A 179 4.12 -7.22 -4.69
C TRP A 179 3.08 -7.92 -3.80
N LEU A 180 1.86 -7.38 -3.70
CA LEU A 180 0.78 -8.06 -2.98
C LEU A 180 0.44 -9.42 -3.63
N ILE A 181 0.37 -9.49 -4.97
CA ILE A 181 0.20 -10.76 -5.69
C ILE A 181 1.31 -11.73 -5.32
N PHE A 182 2.56 -11.28 -5.32
CA PHE A 182 3.70 -12.08 -4.93
C PHE A 182 3.56 -12.60 -3.48
N ILE A 183 3.25 -11.76 -2.50
CA ILE A 183 3.11 -12.17 -1.09
C ILE A 183 1.98 -13.18 -0.90
N VAL A 184 0.83 -12.90 -1.52
CA VAL A 184 -0.36 -13.75 -1.43
C VAL A 184 -0.12 -15.13 -2.05
N LEU A 185 0.71 -15.22 -3.09
CA LEU A 185 1.13 -16.50 -3.66
C LEU A 185 2.28 -17.13 -2.89
N TRP A 186 3.25 -16.34 -2.42
CA TRP A 186 4.45 -16.86 -1.78
C TRP A 186 4.14 -17.53 -0.44
N LEU A 187 3.38 -16.87 0.43
CA LEU A 187 3.12 -17.37 1.79
C LEU A 187 2.54 -18.79 1.83
N PRO A 188 1.40 -19.10 1.17
CA PRO A 188 0.83 -20.43 1.26
C PRO A 188 1.65 -21.49 0.50
N PHE A 189 2.42 -21.10 -0.52
CA PHE A 189 3.23 -22.04 -1.29
C PHE A 189 4.63 -22.27 -0.72
N SER A 190 5.15 -21.35 0.09
CA SER A 190 6.52 -21.39 0.61
C SER A 190 6.81 -22.69 1.38
N ASN A 191 5.85 -23.19 2.15
CA ASN A 191 5.98 -24.44 2.90
C ASN A 191 6.14 -25.65 1.97
N ASN A 192 5.32 -25.75 0.92
CA ASN A 192 5.41 -26.86 -0.03
C ASN A 192 6.65 -26.73 -0.90
N PHE A 193 7.01 -25.51 -1.32
CA PHE A 193 8.21 -25.25 -2.11
C PHE A 193 9.48 -25.68 -1.36
N ALA A 194 9.55 -25.37 -0.06
CA ALA A 194 10.64 -25.77 0.83
C ALA A 194 10.82 -27.29 0.93
N VAL A 195 9.73 -28.06 0.83
CA VAL A 195 9.78 -29.54 0.94
C VAL A 195 10.01 -30.21 -0.41
N SER A 196 9.47 -29.64 -1.50
CA SER A 196 9.38 -30.35 -2.79
C SER A 196 10.40 -29.92 -3.85
N VAL A 197 10.87 -28.67 -3.83
CA VAL A 197 11.71 -28.11 -4.91
C VAL A 197 13.10 -27.77 -4.41
N TYR A 198 13.19 -26.94 -3.36
CA TYR A 198 14.45 -26.48 -2.82
C TYR A 198 14.27 -26.23 -1.33
N TYR A 199 15.14 -26.80 -0.49
CA TYR A 199 15.07 -26.60 0.95
C TYR A 199 15.36 -25.14 1.30
N ILE A 200 14.34 -24.43 1.75
CA ILE A 200 14.42 -23.04 2.22
C ILE A 200 14.20 -23.05 3.72
N THR A 201 15.15 -22.49 4.47
CA THR A 201 15.01 -22.34 5.93
C THR A 201 13.99 -21.27 6.28
N PHE A 202 13.50 -21.27 7.53
CA PHE A 202 12.58 -20.23 7.99
C PHE A 202 13.14 -18.81 7.80
N TYR A 203 14.43 -18.60 8.07
CA TYR A 203 15.08 -17.31 7.90
C TYR A 203 15.23 -16.91 6.43
N GLN A 204 15.54 -17.85 5.54
CA GLN A 204 15.57 -17.58 4.11
C GLN A 204 14.17 -17.22 3.57
N ASN A 205 13.10 -17.84 4.08
CA ASN A 205 11.73 -17.44 3.76
C ASN A 205 11.44 -15.99 4.21
N LEU A 206 11.85 -15.61 5.42
CA LEU A 206 11.76 -14.21 5.88
C LEU A 206 12.60 -13.26 5.01
N ALA A 207 13.81 -13.67 4.62
CA ALA A 207 14.68 -12.89 3.73
C ALA A 207 14.03 -12.64 2.37
N ILE A 208 13.32 -13.62 1.81
CA ILE A 208 12.57 -13.45 0.55
C ILE A 208 11.44 -12.44 0.71
N ILE A 209 10.70 -12.51 1.82
CA ILE A 209 9.61 -11.56 2.10
C ILE A 209 10.18 -10.14 2.23
N ILE A 210 11.23 -9.95 3.04
CA ILE A 210 11.85 -8.63 3.26
C ILE A 210 12.51 -8.12 1.97
N GLY A 211 13.20 -8.99 1.22
CA GLY A 211 13.81 -8.66 -0.07
C GLY A 211 12.78 -8.24 -1.11
N SER A 212 11.64 -8.92 -1.18
CA SER A 212 10.53 -8.54 -2.06
C SER A 212 9.92 -7.20 -1.64
N PHE A 213 9.79 -6.93 -0.33
CA PHE A 213 9.31 -5.65 0.19
C PHE A 213 10.29 -4.51 -0.14
N LEU A 214 11.60 -4.74 0.00
CA LEU A 214 12.62 -3.79 -0.43
C LEU A 214 12.49 -3.46 -1.92
N LEU A 215 12.38 -4.48 -2.78
CA LEU A 215 12.19 -4.29 -4.23
C LEU A 215 10.90 -3.52 -4.52
N MET A 216 9.80 -3.83 -3.83
CA MET A 216 8.53 -3.12 -3.95
C MET A 216 8.68 -1.65 -3.57
N THR A 217 9.25 -1.35 -2.40
CA THR A 217 9.42 0.04 -1.96
C THR A 217 10.31 0.83 -2.91
N PHE A 218 11.33 0.20 -3.50
CA PHE A 218 12.15 0.82 -4.53
C PHE A 218 11.32 1.16 -5.79
N ILE A 219 10.53 0.22 -6.31
CA ILE A 219 9.65 0.46 -7.48
C ILE A 219 8.61 1.54 -7.17
N VAL A 220 8.00 1.48 -5.99
CA VAL A 220 6.96 2.42 -5.55
C VAL A 220 7.48 3.83 -5.41
N ILE A 221 8.68 3.99 -4.85
CA ILE A 221 9.27 5.28 -4.54
C ILE A 221 10.07 5.84 -5.73
N ALA A 222 10.54 5.00 -6.65
CA ALA A 222 11.37 5.42 -7.78
C ALA A 222 10.82 6.60 -8.59
N PRO A 223 9.52 6.66 -8.95
CA PRO A 223 8.95 7.79 -9.67
C PRO A 223 8.97 9.12 -8.90
N TRP A 224 9.12 9.06 -7.57
CA TRP A 224 9.00 10.20 -6.66
C TRP A 224 10.36 10.77 -6.23
N PHE A 225 11.49 10.13 -6.58
CA PHE A 225 12.82 10.59 -6.17
C PHE A 225 13.15 12.04 -6.54
N GLY A 226 12.67 12.48 -7.71
CA GLY A 226 12.85 13.86 -8.16
C GLY A 226 11.95 14.86 -7.43
N LYS A 227 10.79 14.41 -6.94
CA LYS A 227 9.74 15.24 -6.33
C LYS A 227 9.78 15.28 -4.80
N MET A 228 10.60 14.44 -4.15
CA MET A 228 10.83 14.48 -2.70
C MET A 228 11.68 15.70 -2.31
N GLN A 229 11.09 16.88 -2.45
CA GLN A 229 11.56 18.11 -1.85
C GLN A 229 10.46 18.58 -0.90
N ILE A 230 10.70 18.40 0.40
CA ILE A 230 9.81 18.95 1.42
C ILE A 230 10.26 20.39 1.63
N SER A 231 9.58 21.33 0.95
CA SER A 231 9.67 22.75 1.29
C SER A 231 8.85 22.98 2.54
N VAL A 232 9.50 23.00 3.70
CA VAL A 232 8.84 23.48 4.92
C VAL A 232 8.90 24.99 4.89
N ASN A 233 7.76 25.66 5.02
CA ASN A 233 7.67 27.10 5.19
C ASN A 233 8.62 27.51 6.32
N THR A 234 9.47 28.53 6.08
CA THR A 234 10.56 29.09 6.92
C THR A 234 12.00 28.67 6.54
N SER A 235 12.88 29.65 6.66
CA SER A 235 14.31 29.81 6.29
C SER A 235 15.29 28.62 6.33
N VAL A 236 14.90 27.42 6.77
CA VAL A 236 15.82 26.29 6.97
C VAL A 236 15.41 25.10 6.10
N SER A 237 16.02 25.00 4.93
CA SER A 237 15.85 23.85 4.03
C SER A 237 16.18 22.51 4.74
N VAL A 238 15.30 21.52 4.56
CA VAL A 238 15.48 20.15 5.04
C VAL A 238 16.67 19.46 4.34
N GLY A 239 17.11 20.00 3.19
CA GLY A 239 18.26 19.51 2.43
C GLY A 239 18.08 18.06 1.99
N ASN A 240 19.19 17.30 1.93
CA ASN A 240 19.19 15.91 1.50
C ASN A 240 18.81 14.90 2.60
N ARG A 241 18.36 15.35 3.78
CA ARG A 241 18.06 14.47 4.93
C ARG A 241 16.97 13.43 4.64
N PRO A 242 15.83 13.75 3.99
CA PRO A 242 14.81 12.74 3.68
C PRO A 242 15.36 11.66 2.75
N LYS A 243 16.16 12.03 1.75
CA LYS A 243 16.83 11.09 0.84
C LYS A 243 17.84 10.22 1.60
N ALA A 244 18.61 10.80 2.52
CA ALA A 244 19.55 10.07 3.35
C ALA A 244 18.84 9.07 4.29
N THR A 245 17.75 9.47 4.94
CA THR A 245 16.95 8.57 5.79
C THR A 245 16.34 7.42 5.00
N LEU A 246 15.83 7.69 3.81
CA LEU A 246 15.32 6.65 2.92
C LEU A 246 16.42 5.69 2.47
N GLY A 247 17.60 6.22 2.11
CA GLY A 247 18.78 5.41 1.78
C GLY A 247 19.25 4.54 2.95
N LEU A 248 19.28 5.09 4.17
CA LEU A 248 19.60 4.35 5.39
C LEU A 248 18.58 3.26 5.69
N PHE A 249 17.29 3.55 5.49
CA PHE A 249 16.21 2.58 5.66
C PHE A 249 16.39 1.39 4.70
N TRP A 250 16.67 1.65 3.43
CA TRP A 250 16.99 0.58 2.47
C TRP A 250 18.27 -0.15 2.81
N GLY A 251 19.32 0.56 3.23
CA GLY A 251 20.56 -0.08 3.68
C GLY A 251 20.33 -1.04 4.85
N TRP A 252 19.49 -0.66 5.82
CA TRP A 252 19.09 -1.51 6.93
C TRP A 252 18.27 -2.73 6.46
N LEU A 253 17.33 -2.55 5.53
CA LEU A 253 16.59 -3.68 4.94
C LEU A 253 17.52 -4.63 4.16
N VAL A 254 18.49 -4.13 3.39
CA VAL A 254 19.51 -4.96 2.73
C VAL A 254 20.31 -5.75 3.76
N PHE A 255 20.73 -5.10 4.85
CA PHE A 255 21.41 -5.78 5.96
C PHE A 255 20.55 -6.92 6.52
N LEU A 256 19.25 -6.70 6.76
CA LEU A 256 18.35 -7.76 7.26
C LEU A 256 18.25 -8.93 6.27
N VAL A 257 18.12 -8.64 4.97
CA VAL A 257 18.08 -9.69 3.93
C VAL A 257 19.36 -10.51 3.94
N VAL A 258 20.53 -9.86 3.97
CA VAL A 258 21.82 -10.54 4.00
C VAL A 258 21.99 -11.35 5.29
N TRP A 259 21.64 -10.79 6.43
CA TRP A 259 21.70 -11.48 7.72
C TRP A 259 20.84 -12.74 7.72
N LEU A 260 19.56 -12.60 7.36
CA LEU A 260 18.60 -13.71 7.36
C LEU A 260 18.95 -14.80 6.34
N TRP A 261 19.51 -14.42 5.19
CA TRP A 261 19.84 -15.37 4.13
C TRP A 261 21.13 -16.16 4.41
N PHE A 262 22.18 -15.49 4.90
CA PHE A 262 23.52 -16.07 4.96
C PHE A 262 23.99 -16.43 6.38
N ILE A 263 23.47 -15.76 7.41
CA ILE A 263 24.07 -15.77 8.75
C ILE A 263 23.12 -16.39 9.79
N ALA A 264 21.82 -16.13 9.68
CA ALA A 264 20.85 -16.42 10.73
C ALA A 264 20.75 -17.90 11.13
N ASP A 265 20.95 -18.83 10.20
CA ASP A 265 20.89 -20.27 10.48
C ASP A 265 22.00 -20.75 11.45
N ALA A 266 23.07 -19.97 11.64
CA ALA A 266 24.14 -20.28 12.59
C ALA A 266 23.83 -19.85 14.05
N TYR A 267 22.70 -19.19 14.27
CA TYR A 267 22.33 -18.58 15.55
C TYR A 267 20.97 -19.09 16.04
N THR A 268 20.75 -19.02 17.36
CA THR A 268 19.44 -19.35 17.93
C THR A 268 18.39 -18.30 17.55
N VAL A 269 17.11 -18.64 17.71
CA VAL A 269 16.01 -17.69 17.45
C VAL A 269 16.16 -16.42 18.28
N ASN A 270 16.53 -16.55 19.56
CA ASN A 270 16.74 -15.41 20.45
C ASN A 270 17.93 -14.55 20.03
N GLN A 271 19.05 -15.16 19.64
CA GLN A 271 20.22 -14.42 19.13
C GLN A 271 19.91 -13.67 17.84
N ASN A 272 19.10 -14.25 16.95
CA ASN A 272 18.62 -13.56 15.75
C ASN A 272 17.71 -12.37 16.09
N ILE A 273 16.83 -12.50 17.09
CA ILE A 273 16.02 -11.37 17.60
C ILE A 273 16.93 -10.25 18.12
N ALA A 274 17.95 -10.59 18.91
CA ALA A 274 18.93 -9.63 19.41
C ALA A 274 19.68 -8.91 18.27
N ALA A 275 20.11 -9.63 17.23
CA ALA A 275 20.78 -9.03 16.08
C ALA A 275 19.87 -8.02 15.34
N VAL A 276 18.58 -8.36 15.16
CA VAL A 276 17.59 -7.45 14.57
C VAL A 276 17.39 -6.20 15.43
N LEU A 277 17.20 -6.36 16.75
CA LEU A 277 17.03 -5.25 17.69
C LEU A 277 18.24 -4.31 17.69
N LEU A 278 19.45 -4.87 17.74
CA LEU A 278 20.69 -4.09 17.71
C LEU A 278 20.83 -3.32 16.40
N SER A 279 20.60 -3.96 15.25
CA SER A 279 20.70 -3.31 13.95
C SER A 279 19.68 -2.17 13.80
N PHE A 280 18.47 -2.34 14.35
CA PHE A 280 17.43 -1.32 14.36
C PHE A 280 17.80 -0.15 15.27
N ALA A 281 18.38 -0.42 16.45
CA ALA A 281 18.91 0.63 17.32
C ALA A 281 20.00 1.44 16.61
N VAL A 282 20.96 0.78 15.95
CA VAL A 282 22.01 1.45 15.17
C VAL A 282 21.40 2.32 14.05
N PHE A 283 20.45 1.79 13.29
CA PHE A 283 19.71 2.54 12.27
C PHE A 283 19.04 3.80 12.85
N CYS A 284 18.26 3.65 13.92
CA CYS A 284 17.61 4.77 14.60
C CYS A 284 18.62 5.80 15.11
N GLY A 285 19.76 5.34 15.64
CA GLY A 285 20.84 6.21 16.14
C GLY A 285 21.40 7.10 15.03
N ILE A 286 21.66 6.52 13.86
CA ILE A 286 22.15 7.26 12.69
C ILE A 286 21.09 8.25 12.17
N VAL A 287 19.83 7.82 12.06
CA VAL A 287 18.73 8.69 11.64
C VAL A 287 18.59 9.87 12.60
N MET A 288 18.53 9.64 13.90
CA MET A 288 18.47 10.71 14.90
C MET A 288 19.66 11.65 14.81
N ALA A 289 20.89 11.13 14.68
CA ALA A 289 22.08 11.97 14.52
C ALA A 289 21.99 12.90 13.30
N SER A 290 21.34 12.45 12.22
CA SER A 290 21.14 13.25 11.00
C SER A 290 20.05 14.34 11.13
N TRP A 291 18.98 14.08 11.89
CA TRP A 291 17.83 14.96 12.01
C TRP A 291 17.91 15.93 13.18
N LEU A 292 18.52 15.52 14.27
CA LEU A 292 18.49 16.25 15.51
C LEU A 292 19.17 17.63 15.45
N PRO A 293 20.32 17.81 14.76
CA PRO A 293 20.89 19.15 14.59
C PRO A 293 19.97 20.10 13.82
N TRP A 294 19.16 19.58 12.89
CA TRP A 294 18.18 20.37 12.14
C TRP A 294 16.98 20.74 13.00
N ALA A 295 16.41 19.79 13.75
CA ALA A 295 15.27 20.03 14.64
C ALA A 295 15.60 21.10 15.70
N ARG A 296 16.80 21.03 16.28
CA ARG A 296 17.28 22.04 17.25
C ARG A 296 17.35 23.45 16.68
N LYS A 297 17.79 23.62 15.43
CA LYS A 297 17.87 24.94 14.78
C LYS A 297 16.50 25.61 14.62
N ARG A 298 15.41 24.84 14.67
CA ARG A 298 14.04 25.34 14.55
C ARG A 298 13.35 25.51 15.91
N GLY A 299 14.02 25.21 17.01
CA GLY A 299 13.37 25.10 18.32
C GLY A 299 12.40 23.91 18.43
N GLU A 300 12.33 23.05 17.41
CA GLU A 300 11.48 21.85 17.34
C GLU A 300 12.22 20.58 17.83
N GLY A 301 13.38 20.76 18.47
CA GLY A 301 14.16 19.65 19.02
C GLY A 301 13.45 18.98 20.21
N PRO A 302 13.74 17.70 20.50
CA PRO A 302 13.21 17.05 21.69
C PRO A 302 13.59 17.85 22.93
N GLU A 303 12.59 18.18 23.76
CA GLU A 303 12.77 18.92 25.01
C GLU A 303 13.71 18.19 25.99
N SER A 304 13.73 16.86 25.92
CA SER A 304 14.55 16.02 26.78
C SER A 304 15.30 14.93 26.03
N TRP A 305 16.61 14.88 26.24
CA TRP A 305 17.50 13.79 25.81
C TRP A 305 17.26 12.50 26.57
N PHE A 306 16.63 12.61 27.74
CA PHE A 306 16.42 11.50 28.63
C PHE A 306 15.51 10.45 28.01
N SER A 307 14.38 10.82 27.39
CA SER A 307 13.44 9.87 26.80
C SER A 307 14.06 9.08 25.64
N ILE A 308 14.83 9.76 24.80
CA ILE A 308 15.57 9.12 23.69
C ILE A 308 16.62 8.16 24.24
N GLY A 309 17.48 8.63 25.16
CA GLY A 309 18.52 7.80 25.77
C GLY A 309 17.95 6.58 26.51
N LEU A 310 16.80 6.75 27.17
CA LEU A 310 16.07 5.72 27.88
C LEU A 310 15.55 4.64 26.92
N ALA A 311 14.99 5.02 25.78
CA ALA A 311 14.55 4.07 24.75
C ALA A 311 15.73 3.25 24.18
N PHE A 312 16.86 3.89 23.90
CA PHE A 312 18.07 3.19 23.43
C PHE A 312 18.63 2.24 24.49
N THR A 313 18.68 2.69 25.74
CA THR A 313 19.13 1.87 26.87
C THR A 313 18.27 0.62 26.99
N TRP A 314 16.95 0.76 26.87
CA TRP A 314 16.04 -0.38 26.90
C TRP A 314 16.28 -1.38 25.77
N VAL A 315 16.42 -0.90 24.53
CA VAL A 315 16.68 -1.79 23.37
C VAL A 315 18.03 -2.50 23.53
N ILE A 316 19.06 -1.82 24.06
CA ILE A 316 20.37 -2.45 24.35
C ILE A 316 20.24 -3.50 25.44
N LEU A 317 19.50 -3.22 26.52
CA LEU A 317 19.26 -4.21 27.58
C LEU A 317 18.53 -5.45 27.05
N LEU A 318 17.50 -5.27 26.22
CA LEU A 318 16.81 -6.39 25.56
C LEU A 318 17.75 -7.15 24.61
N THR A 319 18.59 -6.45 23.86
CA THR A 319 19.59 -7.08 22.98
C THR A 319 20.52 -7.98 23.79
N VAL A 320 21.06 -7.48 24.92
CA VAL A 320 21.91 -8.26 25.82
C VAL A 320 21.15 -9.45 26.41
N TRP A 321 19.89 -9.25 26.82
CA TRP A 321 19.03 -10.33 27.32
C TRP A 321 18.87 -11.46 26.30
N PHE A 322 18.41 -11.13 25.10
CA PHE A 322 18.14 -12.09 24.04
C PHE A 322 19.41 -12.77 23.53
N TRP A 323 20.56 -12.10 23.57
CA TRP A 323 21.83 -12.68 23.12
C TRP A 323 22.43 -13.68 24.11
N PHE A 324 22.40 -13.37 25.41
CA PHE A 324 23.16 -14.14 26.42
C PHE A 324 22.30 -15.01 27.33
N PHE A 325 21.05 -14.63 27.62
CA PHE A 325 20.27 -15.24 28.69
C PHE A 325 19.03 -15.98 28.20
N ALA A 326 18.37 -15.48 27.15
CA ALA A 326 17.05 -15.94 26.72
C ALA A 326 16.97 -17.43 26.36
N ASP A 327 18.07 -18.05 25.90
CA ASP A 327 18.09 -19.49 25.56
C ASP A 327 17.93 -20.42 26.77
N SER A 328 18.12 -19.91 28.00
CA SER A 328 17.86 -20.67 29.24
C SER A 328 16.40 -20.62 29.71
N PHE A 329 15.55 -19.87 29.00
CA PHE A 329 14.16 -19.62 29.36
C PHE A 329 13.24 -20.02 28.20
N ASN A 330 11.99 -20.37 28.52
CA ASN A 330 10.98 -20.61 27.49
C ASN A 330 10.40 -19.29 26.95
N ASP A 331 9.65 -19.37 25.84
CA ASP A 331 9.09 -18.21 25.16
C ASP A 331 8.20 -17.34 26.06
N TYR A 332 7.40 -17.96 26.94
CA TYR A 332 6.53 -17.24 27.87
C TYR A 332 7.32 -16.46 28.92
N GLN A 333 8.41 -17.04 29.43
CA GLN A 333 9.31 -16.39 30.37
C GLN A 333 10.04 -15.22 29.70
N ASN A 334 10.55 -15.42 28.48
CA ASN A 334 11.18 -14.34 27.71
C ASN A 334 10.20 -13.20 27.41
N PHE A 335 8.96 -13.52 27.08
CA PHE A 335 7.90 -12.52 26.90
C PHE A 335 7.56 -11.78 28.19
N ALA A 336 7.53 -12.47 29.34
CA ALA A 336 7.34 -11.83 30.64
C ALA A 336 8.47 -10.84 30.97
N VAL A 337 9.74 -11.20 30.69
CA VAL A 337 10.88 -10.29 30.86
C VAL A 337 10.75 -9.06 29.98
N PHE A 338 10.32 -9.22 28.72
CA PHE A 338 10.02 -8.09 27.84
C PHE A 338 8.96 -7.16 28.46
N LEU A 339 7.83 -7.68 28.92
CA LEU A 339 6.76 -6.87 29.53
C LEU A 339 7.18 -6.17 30.81
N VAL A 340 7.88 -6.86 31.72
CA VAL A 340 8.38 -6.27 32.96
C VAL A 340 9.39 -5.16 32.66
N SER A 341 10.30 -5.38 31.72
CA SER A 341 11.26 -4.33 31.32
C SER A 341 10.54 -3.11 30.75
N LEU A 342 9.53 -3.29 29.91
CA LEU A 342 8.72 -2.21 29.35
C LEU A 342 7.98 -1.43 30.45
N LEU A 343 7.41 -2.12 31.45
CA LEU A 343 6.76 -1.49 32.59
C LEU A 343 7.75 -0.67 33.43
N VAL A 344 8.96 -1.18 33.65
CA VAL A 344 10.04 -0.44 34.34
C VAL A 344 10.41 0.81 33.53
N MET A 345 10.58 0.70 32.21
CA MET A 345 10.87 1.86 31.37
C MET A 345 9.75 2.91 31.41
N ALA A 346 8.50 2.47 31.34
CA ALA A 346 7.33 3.34 31.42
C ALA A 346 7.26 4.06 32.77
N ALA A 347 7.54 3.36 33.88
CA ALA A 347 7.59 3.95 35.22
C ALA A 347 8.69 5.01 35.34
N ILE A 348 9.90 4.74 34.81
CA ILE A 348 11.01 5.72 34.81
C ILE A 348 10.65 6.93 33.94
N ALA A 349 10.09 6.71 32.75
CA ALA A 349 9.67 7.79 31.85
C ALA A 349 8.58 8.66 32.48
N ALA A 350 7.53 8.05 33.05
CA ALA A 350 6.45 8.76 33.73
C ALA A 350 6.96 9.56 34.94
N GLY A 351 7.84 8.97 35.76
CA GLY A 351 8.46 9.67 36.88
C GLY A 351 9.30 10.88 36.44
N SER A 352 10.00 10.78 35.30
CA SER A 352 10.77 11.89 34.74
C SER A 352 9.89 13.03 34.23
N GLN A 353 8.74 12.71 33.60
CA GLN A 353 7.81 13.71 33.10
C GLN A 353 7.01 14.38 34.22
N TRP A 354 6.64 13.62 35.27
CA TRP A 354 5.94 14.16 36.43
C TRP A 354 6.71 15.32 37.08
N LYS A 355 8.04 15.20 37.18
CA LYS A 355 8.89 16.26 37.72
C LYS A 355 8.75 17.54 36.89
N SER A 356 8.75 17.42 35.56
CA SER A 356 8.58 18.57 34.66
C SER A 356 7.22 19.25 34.85
N ILE A 357 6.14 18.47 34.98
CA ILE A 357 4.78 19.02 35.19
C ILE A 357 4.71 19.77 36.52
N ARG A 358 5.26 19.20 37.59
CA ARG A 358 5.28 19.85 38.90
C ARG A 358 6.10 21.14 38.88
N ASP A 359 7.19 21.18 38.13
CA ASP A 359 8.01 22.38 37.99
C ASP A 359 7.28 23.48 37.18
N PHE A 360 6.39 23.12 36.23
CA PHE A 360 5.47 24.05 35.57
C PHE A 360 4.35 24.56 36.51
N GLU A 361 3.75 23.69 37.32
CA GLU A 361 2.72 24.08 38.30
C GLU A 361 3.28 25.01 39.39
N ALA A 362 4.58 24.93 39.67
CA ALA A 362 5.27 25.79 40.62
C ALA A 362 5.69 27.17 40.06
N MET A 363 5.52 27.42 38.75
CA MET A 363 5.67 28.77 38.21
C MET A 363 4.44 29.58 38.61
N ASP A 364 4.64 30.57 39.47
CA ASP A 364 3.60 31.48 39.92
C ASP A 364 3.13 32.33 38.72
N TRP A 365 1.89 32.13 38.28
CA TRP A 365 1.29 32.79 37.10
C TRP A 365 0.79 34.22 37.41
N THR A 366 1.28 34.85 38.48
CA THR A 366 0.73 36.11 39.01
C THR A 366 1.40 37.39 38.52
N ASP A 367 2.34 37.31 37.57
CA ASP A 367 2.96 38.48 36.92
C ASP A 367 2.39 38.78 35.52
#